data_AF-A0A835X8T0-F1
#
_entry.id   AF-A0A835X8T0-F1
#
_cell.length_a   1.000
_cell.length_b   1.000
_cell.length_c   1.000
_cell.angle_alpha   90.00
_cell.angle_beta   90.00
_cell.angle_gamma   90.00
#
_symmetry.space_group_name_H-M   'P 1'
#
loop_
_entity.id
_entity.type
_entity.pdbx_description
1 polymer ?
#
loop_
_entity_poly.entity_id
_entity_poly.type
_entity_poly.pdbx_seq_one_letter_code
_entity_poly.pdbx_strand_id
1 'polypeptide(L)'
;MAGREHGDARRAIDLLRVAGEIAEREQQDKVTEEHIRRASQKMEEDKETIALQSYPLHEKLVILGVMKASGASTGEIYTAYKDLCKIVRQKELTQRRVTQMLSEIELSGIISGRIVHQGIHGRTKKFKLTVSPETIKQTLKKDLTLEDII
;
A
#
# COMPACT_ATOMS: atom_id res chain seq x y z
N MET A 1 -15.90 22.91 3.21
CA MET A 1 -15.10 21.77 2.71
C MET A 1 -13.64 22.11 2.98
N ALA A 2 -13.04 21.41 3.93
CA ALA A 2 -11.74 21.72 4.51
C ALA A 2 -10.60 21.11 3.68
N GLY A 3 -9.53 21.89 3.50
CA GLY A 3 -8.19 21.39 3.20
C GLY A 3 -7.92 20.99 1.75
N ARG A 4 -7.63 21.96 0.89
CA ARG A 4 -6.83 21.70 -0.32
C ARG A 4 -5.52 21.08 0.14
N GLU A 5 -5.36 19.81 -0.15
CA GLU A 5 -4.21 18.98 0.20
C GLU A 5 -2.95 19.62 -0.38
N HIS A 6 -2.24 20.37 0.48
CA HIS A 6 -0.95 20.99 0.29
C HIS A 6 -0.71 21.68 -1.07
N GLY A 7 -0.82 23.01 -1.07
CA GLY A 7 -0.35 23.88 -2.15
C GLY A 7 1.18 23.84 -2.31
N ASP A 8 1.71 22.70 -2.72
CA ASP A 8 3.09 22.53 -3.12
C ASP A 8 3.18 22.72 -4.64
N ALA A 9 3.74 23.86 -5.06
CA ALA A 9 3.90 24.19 -6.47
C ALA A 9 4.66 23.08 -7.23
N ARG A 10 5.55 22.35 -6.55
CA ARG A 10 6.25 21.21 -7.14
C ARG A 10 5.29 20.10 -7.56
N ARG A 11 4.32 19.74 -6.69
CA ARG A 11 3.32 18.71 -7.00
C ARG A 11 2.41 19.14 -8.16
N ALA A 12 2.06 20.42 -8.24
CA ALA A 12 1.27 20.95 -9.36
C ALA A 12 2.05 20.89 -10.69
N ILE A 13 3.34 21.21 -10.67
CA ILE A 13 4.22 21.11 -11.85
C ILE A 13 4.38 19.65 -12.28
N ASP A 14 4.63 18.73 -11.35
CA ASP A 14 4.75 17.31 -11.66
C ASP A 14 3.45 16.72 -12.21
N LEU A 15 2.31 17.12 -11.65
CA LEU A 15 0.98 16.73 -12.15
C LEU A 15 0.77 17.18 -13.59
N LEU A 16 1.07 18.44 -13.89
CA LEU A 16 0.94 18.97 -15.26
C LEU A 16 1.89 18.28 -16.24
N ARG A 17 3.12 17.98 -15.80
CA ARG A 17 4.09 17.25 -16.63
C ARG A 17 3.56 15.87 -16.99
N VAL A 18 3.12 15.07 -16.01
CA VAL A 18 2.59 13.72 -16.26
C VAL A 18 1.31 13.77 -17.10
N ALA A 19 0.45 14.78 -16.91
CA ALA A 19 -0.74 14.96 -17.74
C ALA A 19 -0.41 15.30 -19.19
N GLY A 20 0.63 16.11 -19.41
CA GLY A 20 1.18 16.39 -20.74
C GLY A 20 1.73 15.14 -21.41
N GLU A 21 2.50 14.32 -20.68
CA GLU A 21 3.01 13.03 -21.18
C GLU A 21 1.89 12.06 -21.57
N ILE A 22 0.77 12.05 -20.83
CA ILE A 22 -0.41 11.24 -21.17
C ILE A 22 -1.07 11.78 -22.44
N ALA A 23 -1.29 13.10 -22.54
CA ALA A 23 -1.90 13.73 -23.71
C ALA A 23 -1.08 13.48 -24.99
N GLU A 24 0.25 13.58 -24.89
CA GLU A 24 1.19 13.33 -25.99
C GLU A 24 1.12 11.87 -26.46
N ARG A 25 1.09 10.91 -25.52
CA ARG A 25 0.93 9.47 -25.85
C ARG A 25 -0.39 9.17 -26.55
N GLU A 26 -1.43 9.94 -26.27
CA GLU A 26 -2.75 9.82 -26.88
C GLU A 26 -2.91 10.68 -28.14
N GLN A 27 -1.82 11.32 -28.60
CA GLN A 27 -1.79 12.19 -29.77
C GLN A 27 -2.84 13.32 -29.71
N GLN A 28 -3.10 13.85 -28.51
CA GLN A 28 -4.00 14.99 -28.32
C GLN A 28 -3.21 16.30 -28.19
N ASP A 29 -3.64 17.32 -28.93
CA ASP A 29 -2.98 18.65 -28.94
C ASP A 29 -3.22 19.47 -27.66
N LYS A 30 -4.13 19.02 -26.77
CA LYS A 30 -4.52 19.75 -25.56
C LYS A 30 -4.62 18.82 -24.35
N VAL A 31 -4.19 19.32 -23.20
CA VAL A 31 -4.41 18.64 -21.91
C VAL A 31 -5.85 18.89 -21.46
N THR A 32 -6.61 17.81 -21.27
CA THR A 32 -7.99 17.85 -20.77
C THR A 32 -8.04 17.52 -19.27
N GLU A 33 -9.17 17.77 -18.61
CA GLU A 33 -9.37 17.36 -17.21
C GLU A 33 -9.20 15.84 -17.02
N GLU A 34 -9.50 15.04 -18.04
CA GLU A 34 -9.34 13.60 -17.98
C GLU A 34 -7.87 13.18 -17.90
N HIS A 35 -6.99 13.84 -18.65
CA HIS A 35 -5.55 13.64 -18.54
C HIS A 35 -5.04 14.02 -17.14
N ILE A 36 -5.57 15.09 -16.54
CA ILE A 36 -5.21 15.50 -15.17
C ILE A 36 -5.65 14.45 -14.14
N ARG A 37 -6.88 13.92 -14.25
CA ARG A 37 -7.36 12.85 -13.36
C ARG A 37 -6.49 11.60 -13.45
N ARG A 38 -6.17 11.18 -14.68
CA ARG A 38 -5.31 10.00 -14.93
C ARG A 38 -3.88 10.22 -14.48
N ALA A 39 -3.32 11.41 -14.69
CA ALA A 39 -2.01 11.78 -14.16
C ALA A 39 -1.97 11.71 -12.64
N SER A 40 -3.01 12.21 -11.97
CA SER A 40 -3.10 12.15 -10.51
C SER A 40 -3.18 10.71 -10.00
N GLN A 41 -3.96 9.84 -10.64
CA GLN A 41 -4.03 8.42 -10.28
C GLN A 41 -2.68 7.73 -10.47
N LYS A 42 -2.08 7.91 -11.65
CA LYS A 42 -0.78 7.32 -11.98
C LYS A 42 0.32 7.77 -11.01
N MET A 43 0.35 9.05 -10.64
CA MET A 43 1.33 9.56 -9.67
C MET A 43 1.15 8.97 -8.28
N GLU A 44 -0.09 8.70 -7.86
CA GLU A 44 -0.34 8.03 -6.58
C GLU A 44 0.07 6.56 -6.65
N GLU A 45 -0.29 5.83 -7.71
CA GLU A 45 0.12 4.44 -7.94
C GLU A 45 1.65 4.27 -8.00
N ASP A 46 2.34 5.18 -8.69
CA ASP A 46 3.81 5.18 -8.77
C ASP A 46 4.44 5.41 -7.38
N LYS A 47 3.88 6.33 -6.59
CA LYS A 47 4.35 6.61 -5.24
C LYS A 47 4.16 5.42 -4.31
N GLU A 48 3.00 4.76 -4.36
CA GLU A 48 2.73 3.53 -3.61
C GLU A 48 3.70 2.41 -4.01
N THR A 49 3.97 2.26 -5.31
CA THR A 49 4.90 1.27 -5.85
C THR A 49 6.33 1.52 -5.36
N ILE A 50 6.80 2.77 -5.38
CA ILE A 50 8.13 3.15 -4.89
C ILE A 50 8.25 2.88 -3.37
N ALA A 51 7.22 3.24 -2.59
CA ALA A 51 7.19 2.96 -1.17
C ALA A 51 7.26 1.46 -0.88
N LEU A 52 6.48 0.65 -1.61
CA LEU A 52 6.49 -0.81 -1.51
C LEU A 52 7.87 -1.42 -1.79
N GLN A 53 8.59 -0.91 -2.79
CA GLN A 53 9.93 -1.39 -3.12
C GLN A 53 10.95 -1.08 -2.01
N SER A 54 10.84 0.10 -1.40
CA SER A 54 11.74 0.58 -0.35
C SER A 54 11.60 -0.19 0.97
N TYR A 55 10.47 -0.87 1.20
CA TYR A 55 10.23 -1.54 2.47
C TYR A 55 11.21 -2.70 2.75
N PRO A 56 11.69 -2.83 4.00
CA PRO A 56 12.34 -4.02 4.50
C PRO A 56 11.50 -5.29 4.34
N LEU A 57 12.19 -6.44 4.30
CA LEU A 57 11.58 -7.74 4.09
C LEU A 57 10.40 -8.03 5.05
N HIS A 58 10.55 -7.74 6.35
CA HIS A 58 9.48 -8.00 7.31
C HIS A 58 8.24 -7.13 7.09
N GLU A 59 8.39 -5.88 6.67
CA GLU A 59 7.27 -5.00 6.37
C GLU A 59 6.53 -5.49 5.11
N LYS A 60 7.28 -5.93 4.09
CA LYS A 60 6.71 -6.61 2.91
C LYS A 60 5.93 -7.88 3.30
N LEU A 61 6.45 -8.70 4.21
CA LEU A 61 5.76 -9.89 4.72
C LEU A 61 4.50 -9.54 5.51
N VAL A 62 4.48 -8.45 6.26
CA VAL A 62 3.28 -7.98 6.95
C VAL A 62 2.22 -7.53 5.95
N ILE A 63 2.60 -6.79 4.90
CA ILE A 63 1.69 -6.38 3.82
C ILE A 63 1.09 -7.60 3.11
N LEU A 64 1.91 -8.61 2.80
CA LEU A 64 1.43 -9.90 2.27
C LEU A 64 0.50 -10.63 3.25
N GLY A 65 0.77 -10.55 4.55
CA GLY A 65 -0.11 -11.08 5.59
C GLY A 65 -1.48 -10.41 5.59
N VAL A 66 -1.53 -9.08 5.46
CA VAL A 66 -2.78 -8.30 5.32
C VAL A 66 -3.51 -8.68 4.02
N MET A 67 -2.78 -8.88 2.92
CA MET A 67 -3.35 -9.31 1.65
C MET A 67 -4.03 -10.70 1.76
N LYS A 68 -3.37 -11.66 2.40
CA LYS A 68 -3.91 -13.02 2.61
C LYS A 68 -5.05 -13.04 3.62
N ALA A 69 -4.97 -12.23 4.67
CA ALA A 69 -5.97 -12.12 5.74
C ALA A 69 -6.90 -10.91 5.54
N SER A 70 -7.35 -10.64 4.32
CA SER A 70 -8.10 -9.42 3.97
C SER A 70 -9.26 -9.11 4.92
N GLY A 71 -9.21 -7.95 5.61
CA GLY A 71 -10.25 -7.53 6.55
C GLY A 71 -10.18 -8.20 7.93
N ALA A 72 -9.08 -8.88 8.24
CA ALA A 72 -8.87 -9.58 9.49
C ALA A 72 -8.31 -8.65 10.59
N SER A 73 -8.34 -9.17 11.81
CA SER A 73 -7.77 -8.54 13.00
C SER A 73 -6.24 -8.62 13.02
N THR A 74 -5.60 -7.81 13.88
CA THR A 74 -4.15 -7.85 14.11
C THR A 74 -3.63 -9.26 14.42
N GLY A 75 -4.40 -10.09 15.15
CA GLY A 75 -3.99 -11.45 15.52
C GLY A 75 -3.97 -12.43 14.34
N GLU A 76 -4.98 -12.33 13.47
CA GLU A 76 -5.06 -13.14 12.24
C GLU A 76 -3.95 -12.75 11.26
N ILE A 77 -3.70 -11.45 11.11
CA ILE A 77 -2.59 -10.93 10.29
C ILE A 77 -1.25 -11.41 10.82
N TYR A 78 -1.05 -11.41 12.14
CA TYR A 78 0.17 -11.93 12.76
C TYR A 78 0.36 -13.43 12.51
N THR A 79 -0.72 -14.20 12.51
CA THR A 79 -0.67 -15.63 12.21
C THR A 79 -0.25 -15.87 10.76
N ALA A 80 -0.87 -15.14 9.82
CA ALA A 80 -0.49 -15.19 8.41
C ALA A 80 0.99 -14.78 8.21
N TYR A 81 1.44 -13.71 8.86
CA TYR A 81 2.85 -13.28 8.84
C TYR A 81 3.80 -14.37 9.33
N LYS A 82 3.47 -15.05 10.44
CA LYS A 82 4.31 -16.14 10.96
C LYS A 82 4.46 -17.27 9.96
N ASP A 83 3.39 -17.64 9.26
CA ASP A 83 3.45 -18.70 8.26
C ASP A 83 4.26 -18.26 7.04
N LEU A 84 4.16 -17.01 6.63
CA LEU A 84 5.02 -16.44 5.57
C LEU A 84 6.50 -16.45 5.99
N CYS A 85 6.83 -16.07 7.22
CA CYS A 85 8.21 -16.13 7.73
C CYS A 85 8.80 -17.54 7.68
N LYS A 86 8.03 -18.57 8.01
CA LYS A 86 8.47 -19.97 7.90
C LYS A 86 8.81 -20.36 6.47
N ILE A 87 8.02 -19.90 5.49
CA ILE A 87 8.25 -20.20 4.07
C ILE A 87 9.53 -19.52 3.58
N VAL A 88 9.78 -18.24 3.92
CA VAL A 88 11.04 -17.53 3.58
C VAL A 88 12.22 -18.00 4.44
N ARG A 89 12.02 -18.89 5.41
CA ARG A 89 13.02 -19.30 6.41
C ARG A 89 13.62 -18.12 7.19
N GLN A 90 12.80 -17.12 7.48
CA GLN A 90 13.16 -15.96 8.28
C GLN A 90 12.65 -16.11 9.71
N LYS A 91 13.40 -15.56 10.67
CA LYS A 91 12.99 -15.54 12.08
C LYS A 91 11.79 -14.60 12.24
N GLU A 92 10.73 -15.07 12.90
CA GLU A 92 9.57 -14.22 13.15
C GLU A 92 9.89 -13.11 14.17
N LEU A 93 9.27 -11.94 13.96
CA LEU A 93 9.27 -10.85 14.94
C LEU A 93 8.13 -11.04 15.95
N THR A 94 8.22 -10.34 17.08
CA THR A 94 7.17 -10.34 18.09
C THR A 94 5.89 -9.68 17.58
N GLN A 95 4.74 -10.11 18.10
CA GLN A 95 3.43 -9.53 17.77
C GLN A 95 3.38 -8.02 18.00
N ARG A 96 4.08 -7.52 19.03
CA ARG A 96 4.22 -6.08 19.31
C ARG A 96 4.89 -5.35 18.16
N ARG A 97 6.01 -5.86 17.64
CA ARG A 97 6.72 -5.23 16.51
C ARG A 97 5.89 -5.28 15.24
N VAL A 98 5.18 -6.37 14.98
CA VAL A 98 4.26 -6.47 13.83
C VAL A 98 3.12 -5.46 13.92
N THR A 99 2.58 -5.22 15.12
CA THR A 99 1.55 -4.19 15.34
C THR A 99 2.08 -2.78 15.10
N GLN A 100 3.33 -2.50 15.48
CA GLN A 100 4.00 -1.24 15.17
C GLN A 100 4.17 -1.06 13.66
N MET A 101 4.69 -2.08 12.97
CA MET A 101 4.85 -2.06 11.51
C MET A 101 3.50 -1.85 10.81
N LEU A 102 2.42 -2.51 11.24
CA LEU A 102 1.08 -2.24 10.71
C LEU A 102 0.65 -0.78 10.86
N SER A 103 1.00 -0.14 11.98
CA SER A 103 0.68 1.28 12.19
C SER A 103 1.54 2.19 11.31
N GLU A 104 2.83 1.87 11.14
CA GLU A 104 3.76 2.58 10.26
C GLU A 104 3.30 2.48 8.78
N ILE A 105 2.91 1.29 8.34
CA ILE A 105 2.38 1.03 6.99
C ILE A 105 1.03 1.72 6.80
N GLU A 106 0.17 1.77 7.83
CA GLU A 106 -1.10 2.52 7.75
C GLU A 106 -0.87 4.01 7.54
N LEU A 107 0.12 4.60 8.21
CA LEU A 107 0.49 6.02 8.02
C LEU A 107 0.99 6.33 6.61
N SER A 108 1.58 5.35 5.93
CA SER A 108 2.01 5.50 4.54
C SER A 108 0.85 5.48 3.52
N GLY A 109 -0.34 5.03 3.95
CA GLY A 109 -1.53 4.91 3.10
C GLY A 109 -1.72 3.55 2.42
N ILE A 110 -0.72 2.67 2.46
CA ILE A 110 -0.78 1.35 1.79
C ILE A 110 -1.89 0.46 2.36
N ILE A 111 -2.15 0.57 3.66
CA ILE A 111 -3.24 -0.13 4.35
C ILE A 111 -4.12 0.86 5.12
N SER A 112 -5.39 0.50 5.30
CA SER A 112 -6.34 1.24 6.12
C SER A 112 -6.79 0.39 7.30
N GLY A 113 -6.67 0.92 8.52
CA GLY A 113 -7.21 0.32 9.73
C GLY A 113 -8.56 0.90 10.10
N ARG A 114 -9.57 0.06 10.38
CA ARG A 114 -10.84 0.46 10.97
C ARG A 114 -11.06 -0.23 12.30
N ILE A 115 -11.41 0.54 13.33
CA ILE A 115 -11.83 -0.01 14.61
C ILE A 115 -13.26 -0.51 14.46
N VAL A 116 -13.47 -1.79 14.77
CA VAL A 116 -14.78 -2.43 14.76
C VAL A 116 -15.12 -2.84 16.18
N HIS A 117 -16.33 -2.47 16.61
CA HIS A 117 -16.89 -2.87 17.89
C HIS A 117 -17.52 -4.25 17.75
N GLN A 118 -17.08 -5.22 18.56
CA GLN A 118 -17.58 -6.60 18.53
C GLN A 118 -18.45 -6.93 19.77
N GLY A 119 -19.14 -5.94 20.31
CA GLY A 119 -19.98 -6.10 21.50
C GLY A 119 -19.18 -6.61 22.70
N ILE A 120 -19.53 -7.78 23.21
CA ILE A 120 -18.90 -8.43 24.38
C ILE A 120 -17.41 -8.78 24.18
N HIS A 121 -16.94 -8.90 22.94
CA HIS A 121 -15.54 -9.24 22.62
C HIS A 121 -14.62 -8.01 22.57
N GLY A 122 -15.14 -6.81 22.88
CA GLY A 122 -14.37 -5.57 22.92
C GLY A 122 -14.25 -4.86 21.57
N ARG A 123 -13.16 -4.10 21.41
CA ARG A 123 -12.85 -3.31 20.19
C ARG A 123 -11.63 -3.93 19.51
N THR A 124 -11.74 -4.21 18.22
CA THR A 124 -10.64 -4.77 17.44
C THR A 124 -10.38 -3.91 16.21
N LYS A 125 -9.11 -3.65 15.92
CA LYS A 125 -8.70 -2.97 14.70
C LYS A 125 -8.57 -4.00 13.57
N LYS A 126 -9.33 -3.79 12.50
CA LYS A 126 -9.27 -4.59 11.26
C LYS A 126 -8.51 -3.82 10.20
N PHE A 127 -7.68 -4.50 9.42
CA PHE A 127 -6.90 -3.86 8.37
C PHE A 127 -7.35 -4.34 6.99
N LYS A 128 -7.29 -3.43 6.01
CA LYS A 128 -7.55 -3.70 4.60
C LYS A 128 -6.48 -3.03 3.75
N LEU A 129 -6.18 -3.61 2.60
CA LEU A 129 -5.33 -2.96 1.59
C LEU A 129 -6.07 -1.77 0.98
N THR A 130 -5.36 -0.67 0.82
CA THR A 130 -5.81 0.48 0.03
C THR A 130 -5.42 0.31 -1.44
N VAL A 131 -4.24 -0.28 -1.67
CA VAL A 131 -3.68 -0.56 -2.99
C VAL A 131 -4.24 -1.86 -3.56
N SER A 132 -4.30 -1.95 -4.89
CA SER A 132 -4.72 -3.18 -5.56
C SER A 132 -3.79 -4.36 -5.19
N PRO A 133 -4.34 -5.56 -4.89
CA PRO A 133 -3.52 -6.73 -4.61
C PRO A 133 -2.59 -7.09 -5.78
N GLU A 134 -2.99 -6.82 -7.02
CA GLU A 134 -2.20 -7.10 -8.21
C GLU A 134 -0.94 -6.23 -8.27
N THR A 135 -1.05 -4.93 -7.99
CA THR A 135 0.09 -4.00 -7.92
C THR A 135 1.08 -4.45 -6.85
N ILE A 136 0.60 -4.86 -5.68
CA ILE A 136 1.44 -5.38 -4.59
C ILE A 136 2.19 -6.63 -5.04
N LYS A 137 1.49 -7.61 -5.64
CA LYS A 137 2.11 -8.84 -6.14
C LYS A 137 3.16 -8.56 -7.21
N GLN A 138 2.85 -7.73 -8.20
CA GLN A 138 3.79 -7.38 -9.26
C GLN A 138 5.03 -6.67 -8.72
N THR A 139 4.86 -5.82 -7.71
CA THR A 139 5.96 -5.07 -7.10
C THR A 139 6.86 -5.98 -6.27
N LEU A 140 6.25 -6.83 -5.43
CA LEU A 140 6.99 -7.74 -4.54
C LEU A 140 7.57 -8.95 -5.27
N LYS A 141 7.04 -9.33 -6.44
CA LYS A 141 7.62 -10.38 -7.30
C LYS A 141 9.02 -10.02 -7.81
N LYS A 142 9.37 -8.73 -7.82
CA LYS A 142 10.73 -8.29 -8.15
C LYS A 142 11.75 -8.64 -7.07
N ASP A 143 11.31 -8.93 -5.84
CA ASP A 143 12.18 -9.42 -4.78
C ASP A 143 12.33 -10.94 -4.90
N LEU A 144 13.53 -11.40 -5.25
CA LEU A 144 13.90 -12.83 -5.39
C LEU A 144 13.51 -13.68 -4.17
N THR A 145 13.43 -13.08 -2.98
CA THR A 145 13.08 -13.77 -1.72
C THR A 145 11.57 -13.99 -1.54
N LEU A 146 10.74 -13.31 -2.32
CA LEU A 146 9.28 -13.36 -2.24
C LEU A 146 8.64 -14.04 -3.45
N GLU A 147 9.42 -14.38 -4.49
CA GLU A 147 8.93 -15.11 -5.68
C GLU A 147 8.25 -16.43 -5.33
N ASP A 148 8.76 -17.16 -4.33
CA ASP A 148 8.22 -18.46 -3.92
C ASP A 148 6.84 -18.39 -3.20
N ILE A 149 6.34 -17.19 -2.87
CA ILE A 149 5.23 -17.02 -1.90
C ILE A 149 4.04 -16.24 -2.48
N ILE A 150 4.22 -15.60 -3.64
CA ILE A 150 3.27 -14.70 -4.30
C ILE A 150 2.28 -15.43 -5.23
#